data_AF-A0A0Q6XKL0-F1
#
_entry.id   AF-A0A0Q6XKL0-F1
#
_cell.length_a   1.000
_cell.length_b   1.000
_cell.length_c   1.000
_cell.angle_alpha   90.00
_cell.angle_beta   90.00
_cell.angle_gamma   90.00
#
_symmetry.space_group_name_H-M   'P 1'
#
loop_
_entity.id
_entity.type
_entity.pdbx_description
1 polymer ?
#
loop_
_entity_poly.entity_id
_entity_poly.type
_entity_poly.pdbx_seq_one_letter_code
_entity_poly.pdbx_strand_id
1 'polypeptide(L)'
;MTIDWTLLIRVRERHRTLALDRARRERVEAEARADQVRQAEAALEARQEVRSALWSDVASGQPGGLRMDDLRNVSAWSRRLDRQVAEAGVVVERTCAEAARQQARVAEARERVRKAAAECQSAVRMSERAHTDATRLRELRFEDAAEEASLRVWSTSREEG
;
A
#
# COMPACT_ATOMS: atom_id res chain seq x y z
N MET A 1 -11.70 21.22 -28.35
CA MET A 1 -11.24 19.83 -28.22
C MET A 1 -12.24 19.06 -27.37
N THR A 2 -12.91 18.06 -27.93
CA THR A 2 -13.87 17.23 -27.18
C THR A 2 -13.11 16.16 -26.42
N ILE A 3 -13.31 16.07 -25.10
CA ILE A 3 -12.69 15.03 -24.27
C ILE A 3 -13.33 13.68 -24.60
N ASP A 4 -12.54 12.68 -24.94
CA ASP A 4 -13.00 11.30 -24.99
C ASP A 4 -13.09 10.75 -23.55
N TRP A 5 -14.28 10.91 -22.97
CA TRP A 5 -14.59 10.45 -21.62
C TRP A 5 -14.48 8.94 -21.47
N THR A 6 -14.80 8.17 -22.52
CA THR A 6 -14.73 6.70 -22.48
C THR A 6 -13.28 6.24 -22.33
N LEU A 7 -12.38 6.81 -23.14
CA LEU A 7 -10.95 6.52 -23.04
C LEU A 7 -10.38 6.95 -21.69
N LEU A 8 -10.74 8.15 -21.20
CA LEU A 8 -10.26 8.65 -19.91
C LEU A 8 -10.68 7.75 -18.74
N ILE A 9 -11.94 7.30 -18.71
CA ILE A 9 -12.44 6.38 -17.68
C ILE A 9 -11.67 5.07 -17.72
N ARG A 10 -11.50 4.45 -18.91
CA ARG A 10 -10.73 3.20 -19.07
C ARG A 10 -9.29 3.32 -18.57
N VAL A 11 -8.62 4.44 -18.87
CA VAL A 11 -7.25 4.68 -18.39
C VAL A 11 -7.21 4.79 -16.87
N ARG A 12 -8.16 5.52 -16.27
CA ARG A 12 -8.24 5.66 -14.80
C ARG A 12 -8.61 4.36 -14.10
N GLU A 13 -9.48 3.54 -14.69
CA GLU A 13 -9.77 2.19 -14.20
C GLU A 13 -8.53 1.31 -14.22
N ARG A 14 -7.75 1.36 -15.30
CA ARG A 14 -6.46 0.66 -15.38
C ARG A 14 -5.50 1.12 -14.28
N HIS A 15 -5.39 2.42 -14.05
CA HIS A 15 -4.57 2.95 -12.95
C HIS A 15 -5.04 2.48 -11.58
N ARG A 16 -6.37 2.44 -11.35
CA ARG A 16 -6.95 1.90 -10.12
C ARG A 16 -6.60 0.43 -9.92
N THR A 17 -6.70 -0.39 -10.96
CA THR A 17 -6.32 -1.81 -10.92
C THR A 17 -4.83 -1.98 -10.61
N LEU A 18 -3.95 -1.22 -11.28
CA LEU A 18 -2.51 -1.26 -11.01
C LEU A 18 -2.17 -0.83 -9.57
N ALA A 19 -2.87 0.19 -9.04
CA ALA A 19 -2.70 0.62 -7.67
C ALA A 19 -3.13 -0.47 -6.66
N LEU A 20 -4.24 -1.17 -6.93
CA LEU A 20 -4.71 -2.29 -6.12
C LEU A 20 -3.71 -3.45 -6.13
N ASP A 21 -3.20 -3.82 -7.30
CA ASP A 21 -2.20 -4.88 -7.43
C ASP A 21 -0.91 -4.52 -6.68
N ARG A 22 -0.47 -3.26 -6.76
CA ARG A 22 0.68 -2.79 -5.98
C ARG A 22 0.39 -2.89 -4.48
N ALA A 23 -0.75 -2.40 -4.01
CA ALA A 23 -1.11 -2.48 -2.59
C ALA A 23 -1.17 -3.92 -2.07
N ARG A 24 -1.65 -4.86 -2.89
CA ARG A 24 -1.63 -6.30 -2.56
C ARG A 24 -0.20 -6.83 -2.41
N ARG A 25 0.69 -6.50 -3.35
CA ARG A 25 2.11 -6.92 -3.27
C ARG A 25 2.82 -6.35 -2.05
N GLU A 26 2.62 -5.07 -1.76
CA GLU A 26 3.22 -4.41 -0.60
C GLU A 26 2.75 -5.03 0.71
N ARG A 27 1.47 -5.42 0.79
CA ARG A 27 0.92 -6.12 1.96
C ARG A 27 1.57 -7.49 2.16
N VAL A 28 1.70 -8.29 1.10
CA VAL A 28 2.37 -9.60 1.17
C VAL A 28 3.82 -9.45 1.62
N GLU A 29 4.53 -8.46 1.10
CA GLU A 29 5.90 -8.17 1.53
C GLU A 29 5.94 -7.70 3.00
N ALA A 30 4.97 -6.89 3.46
CA ALA A 30 4.89 -6.49 4.86
C ALA A 30 4.64 -7.68 5.80
N GLU A 31 3.80 -8.63 5.42
CA GLU A 31 3.58 -9.88 6.17
C GLU A 31 4.89 -10.68 6.26
N ALA A 32 5.61 -10.85 5.14
CA ALA A 32 6.92 -11.51 5.14
C ALA A 32 7.98 -10.79 6.02
N ARG A 33 7.97 -9.44 6.05
CA ARG A 33 8.87 -8.68 6.94
C ARG A 33 8.49 -8.83 8.41
N ALA A 34 7.20 -8.88 8.73
CA ALA A 34 6.75 -9.15 10.10
C ALA A 34 7.20 -10.56 10.56
N ASP A 35 7.20 -11.54 9.67
CA ASP A 35 7.69 -12.89 9.97
C ASP A 35 9.20 -12.90 10.22
N GLN A 36 9.97 -12.15 9.44
CA GLN A 36 11.42 -11.97 9.65
C GLN A 36 11.74 -11.33 11.00
N VAL A 37 10.97 -10.33 11.42
CA VAL A 37 11.12 -9.72 12.76
C VAL A 37 10.90 -10.76 13.85
N ARG A 38 9.79 -11.52 13.79
CA ARG A 38 9.51 -12.57 14.79
C ARG A 38 10.61 -13.64 14.84
N GLN A 39 11.16 -14.03 13.70
CA GLN A 39 12.29 -14.97 13.65
C GLN A 39 13.57 -14.39 14.25
N ALA A 40 13.86 -13.11 14.01
CA ALA A 40 15.02 -12.44 14.58
C ALA A 40 14.89 -12.29 16.10
N GLU A 41 13.69 -11.92 16.59
CA GLU A 41 13.38 -11.82 18.02
C GLU A 41 13.51 -13.18 18.71
N ALA A 42 12.91 -14.24 18.15
CA ALA A 42 13.05 -15.60 18.67
C ALA A 42 14.51 -16.07 18.71
N ALA A 43 15.32 -15.72 17.71
CA ALA A 43 16.74 -16.04 17.68
C ALA A 43 17.54 -15.26 18.74
N LEU A 44 17.15 -14.03 19.06
CA LEU A 44 17.74 -13.25 20.14
C LEU A 44 17.37 -13.87 21.50
N GLU A 45 16.10 -14.19 21.71
CA GLU A 45 15.59 -14.82 22.94
C GLU A 45 16.30 -16.15 23.19
N ALA A 46 16.38 -17.04 22.19
CA ALA A 46 17.10 -18.30 22.30
C ALA A 46 18.58 -18.12 22.70
N ARG A 47 19.25 -17.07 22.20
CA ARG A 47 20.64 -16.77 22.60
C ARG A 47 20.74 -16.27 24.04
N GLN A 48 19.76 -15.49 24.50
CA GLN A 48 19.68 -15.04 25.89
C GLN A 48 19.37 -16.19 26.85
N GLU A 49 18.50 -17.12 26.46
CA GLU A 49 18.20 -18.34 27.19
C GLU A 49 19.44 -19.24 27.32
N VAL A 50 20.14 -19.50 26.21
CA VAL A 50 21.39 -20.29 26.24
C VAL A 50 22.43 -19.65 27.16
N ARG A 51 22.59 -18.32 27.09
CA ARG A 51 23.48 -17.59 27.99
C ARG A 51 23.06 -17.77 29.46
N SER A 52 21.76 -17.63 29.75
CA SER A 52 21.23 -17.68 31.11
C SER A 52 21.29 -19.08 31.72
N ALA A 53 20.91 -20.11 30.94
CA ALA A 53 21.01 -21.51 31.33
C ALA A 53 22.44 -21.87 31.72
N LEU A 54 23.41 -21.46 30.90
CA LEU A 54 24.81 -21.78 31.19
C LEU A 54 25.33 -21.08 32.46
N TRP A 55 24.95 -19.82 32.70
CA TRP A 55 25.29 -19.18 33.97
C TRP A 55 24.64 -19.85 35.17
N SER A 56 23.43 -20.38 35.01
CA SER A 56 22.76 -21.16 36.05
C SER A 56 23.48 -22.48 36.34
N ASP A 57 23.96 -23.18 35.32
CA ASP A 57 24.75 -24.41 35.46
C ASP A 57 26.09 -24.15 36.16
N VAL A 58 26.76 -23.04 35.82
CA VAL A 58 27.99 -22.60 36.51
C VAL A 58 27.73 -22.28 37.97
N ALA A 59 26.66 -21.54 38.27
CA ALA A 59 26.33 -21.11 39.63
C ALA A 59 25.88 -22.27 40.53
N SER A 60 25.22 -23.28 39.97
CA SER A 60 24.73 -24.46 40.70
C SER A 60 25.81 -25.52 40.97
N GLY A 61 27.03 -25.34 40.46
CA GLY A 61 28.13 -26.29 40.66
C GLY A 61 27.91 -27.64 39.96
N GLN A 62 26.91 -27.72 39.07
CA GLN A 62 26.70 -28.82 38.14
C GLN A 62 27.05 -28.33 36.72
N PRO A 63 28.35 -28.16 36.41
CA PRO A 63 28.78 -27.84 35.06
C PRO A 63 28.56 -29.07 34.17
N GLY A 64 27.32 -29.34 33.76
CA GLY A 64 26.91 -30.50 32.97
C GLY A 64 27.57 -30.61 31.60
N GLY A 65 28.46 -29.67 31.24
CA GLY A 65 29.27 -29.71 30.02
C GLY A 65 30.52 -28.82 30.01
N LEU A 66 30.91 -28.16 31.11
CA LEU A 66 32.07 -27.26 31.13
C LEU A 66 33.33 -27.98 31.65
N ARG A 67 34.39 -27.99 30.84
CA ARG A 67 35.69 -28.53 31.23
C ARG A 67 36.48 -27.50 32.05
N MET A 68 37.48 -27.96 32.81
CA MET A 68 38.38 -27.07 33.58
C MET A 68 39.11 -26.03 32.70
N ASP A 69 39.37 -26.36 31.43
CA ASP A 69 39.93 -25.39 30.46
C ASP A 69 38.92 -24.32 30.03
N ASP A 70 37.62 -24.63 30.04
CA ASP A 70 36.56 -23.65 29.81
C ASP A 70 36.47 -22.69 31.00
N LEU A 71 36.61 -23.19 32.23
CA LEU A 71 36.66 -22.40 33.47
C LEU A 71 37.82 -21.40 33.49
N ARG A 72 39.01 -21.80 33.02
CA ARG A 72 40.17 -20.91 32.89
C ARG A 72 39.95 -19.76 31.91
N ASN A 73 39.05 -19.93 30.94
CA ASN A 73 38.74 -18.95 29.89
C ASN A 73 37.33 -18.36 30.00
N VAL A 74 36.65 -18.50 31.14
CA VAL A 74 35.25 -18.04 31.36
C VAL A 74 35.03 -16.59 30.94
N SER A 75 35.98 -15.70 31.22
CA SER A 75 35.87 -14.28 30.86
C SER A 75 35.95 -14.03 29.35
N ALA A 76 36.78 -14.78 28.62
CA ALA A 76 36.86 -14.70 27.16
C ALA A 76 35.61 -15.29 26.49
N TRP A 77 35.14 -16.41 27.02
CA TRP A 77 33.96 -17.09 26.52
C TRP A 77 32.66 -16.31 26.82
N SER A 78 32.53 -15.74 28.02
CA SER A 78 31.43 -14.84 28.41
C SER A 78 31.33 -13.65 27.45
N ARG A 79 32.45 -12.97 27.18
CA ARG A 79 32.50 -11.86 26.22
C ARG A 79 32.10 -12.28 24.80
N ARG A 80 32.37 -13.53 24.41
CA ARG A 80 31.92 -14.07 23.11
C ARG A 80 30.40 -14.24 23.08
N LEU A 81 29.80 -14.76 24.13
CA LEU A 81 28.33 -14.86 24.23
C LEU A 81 27.67 -13.48 24.25
N ASP A 82 28.20 -12.54 25.03
CA ASP A 82 27.69 -11.17 25.08
C ASP A 82 27.76 -10.51 23.71
N ARG A 83 28.85 -10.72 22.98
CA ARG A 83 28.98 -10.26 21.60
C ARG A 83 27.92 -10.89 20.68
N GLN A 84 27.69 -12.20 20.79
CA GLN A 84 26.67 -12.88 19.98
C GLN A 84 25.24 -12.39 20.28
N VAL A 85 24.93 -12.10 21.54
CA VAL A 85 23.65 -11.49 21.94
C VAL A 85 23.55 -10.06 21.40
N ALA A 86 24.62 -9.27 21.49
CA ALA A 86 24.65 -7.92 20.95
C ALA A 86 24.48 -7.91 19.41
N GLU A 87 25.20 -8.79 18.70
CA GLU A 87 25.06 -8.98 17.25
C GLU A 87 23.64 -9.39 16.87
N ALA A 88 23.01 -10.27 17.65
CA ALA A 88 21.61 -10.65 17.47
C ALA A 88 20.66 -9.45 17.64
N GLY A 89 20.90 -8.61 18.65
CA GLY A 89 20.14 -7.38 18.89
C GLY A 89 20.23 -6.42 17.71
N VAL A 90 21.44 -6.20 17.16
CA VAL A 90 21.63 -5.37 15.95
C VAL A 90 20.85 -5.92 14.75
N VAL A 91 20.78 -7.24 14.60
CA VAL A 91 19.97 -7.85 13.53
C VAL A 91 18.49 -7.55 13.74
N VAL A 92 17.96 -7.71 14.96
CA VAL A 92 16.56 -7.39 15.30
C VAL A 92 16.26 -5.93 14.96
N GLU A 93 17.08 -4.99 15.45
CA GLU A 93 16.91 -3.56 15.20
C GLU A 93 16.86 -3.24 13.70
N ARG A 94 17.78 -3.82 12.92
CA ARG A 94 17.80 -3.65 11.46
C ARG A 94 16.53 -4.21 10.82
N THR A 95 16.11 -5.41 11.20
CA THR A 95 14.89 -6.02 10.65
C THR A 95 13.63 -5.23 11.01
N CYS A 96 13.54 -4.68 12.22
CA CYS A 96 12.46 -3.80 12.64
C CYS A 96 12.43 -2.51 11.83
N ALA A 97 13.60 -1.90 11.58
CA ALA A 97 13.70 -0.71 10.73
C ALA A 97 13.26 -0.99 9.28
N GLU A 98 13.62 -2.15 8.72
CA GLU A 98 13.16 -2.58 7.40
C GLU A 98 11.65 -2.82 7.37
N ALA A 99 11.09 -3.49 8.39
CA ALA A 99 9.64 -3.70 8.52
C ALA A 99 8.87 -2.38 8.63
N ALA A 100 9.40 -1.39 9.39
CA ALA A 100 8.80 -0.06 9.50
C ALA A 100 8.79 0.69 8.15
N ARG A 101 9.89 0.61 7.39
CA ARG A 101 9.95 1.16 6.02
C ARG A 101 8.94 0.49 5.09
N GLN A 102 8.78 -0.82 5.22
CA GLN A 102 7.80 -1.57 4.44
C GLN A 102 6.36 -1.18 4.80
N GLN A 103 6.08 -0.94 6.08
CA GLN A 103 4.77 -0.45 6.52
C GLN A 103 4.45 0.94 5.97
N ALA A 104 5.45 1.83 5.86
CA ALA A 104 5.28 3.13 5.22
C ALA A 104 4.90 2.99 3.72
N ARG A 105 5.50 2.04 3.00
CA ARG A 105 5.13 1.73 1.60
C ARG A 105 3.71 1.20 1.47
N VAL A 106 3.25 0.37 2.41
CA VAL A 106 1.85 -0.08 2.45
C VAL A 106 0.90 1.11 2.64
N ALA A 107 1.23 2.04 3.53
CA ALA A 107 0.43 3.25 3.74
C ALA A 107 0.36 4.12 2.47
N GLU A 108 1.49 4.32 1.81
CA GLU A 108 1.56 5.05 0.54
C GLU A 108 0.74 4.35 -0.56
N ALA A 109 0.85 3.02 -0.69
CA ALA A 109 0.08 2.26 -1.65
C ALA A 109 -1.44 2.37 -1.41
N ARG A 110 -1.87 2.37 -0.14
CA ARG A 110 -3.28 2.60 0.23
C ARG A 110 -3.76 4.00 -0.17
N GLU A 111 -2.93 5.02 0.01
CA GLU A 111 -3.25 6.38 -0.44
C GLU A 111 -3.39 6.44 -1.96
N ARG A 112 -2.47 5.82 -2.71
CA ARG A 112 -2.55 5.76 -4.18
C ARG A 112 -3.83 5.07 -4.66
N VAL A 113 -4.27 4.00 -3.99
CA VAL A 113 -5.54 3.33 -4.29
C VAL A 113 -6.73 4.28 -4.06
N ARG A 114 -6.76 4.99 -2.92
CA ARG A 114 -7.82 5.96 -2.61
C ARG A 114 -7.88 7.08 -3.66
N LYS A 115 -6.72 7.65 -4.01
CA LYS A 115 -6.61 8.67 -5.04
C LYS A 115 -7.09 8.16 -6.41
N ALA A 116 -6.61 7.01 -6.86
CA ALA A 116 -7.00 6.44 -8.16
C ALA A 116 -8.50 6.12 -8.22
N ALA A 117 -9.10 5.65 -7.11
CA ALA A 117 -10.54 5.43 -7.02
C ALA A 117 -11.33 6.74 -7.10
N ALA A 118 -10.90 7.78 -6.39
CA ALA A 118 -11.52 9.11 -6.44
C ALA A 118 -11.43 9.74 -7.83
N GLU A 119 -10.29 9.60 -8.52
CA GLU A 119 -10.11 10.06 -9.89
C GLU A 119 -11.02 9.31 -10.87
N CYS A 120 -11.17 7.99 -10.71
CA CYS A 120 -12.08 7.18 -11.52
C CYS A 120 -13.53 7.66 -11.37
N GLN A 121 -14.00 7.81 -10.12
CA GLN A 121 -15.35 8.31 -9.83
C GLN A 121 -15.57 9.74 -10.36
N SER A 122 -14.55 10.59 -10.26
CA SER A 122 -14.59 11.95 -10.80
C SER A 122 -14.76 11.96 -12.31
N ALA A 123 -14.04 11.10 -13.05
CA ALA A 123 -14.19 10.99 -14.50
C ALA A 123 -15.58 10.52 -14.91
N VAL A 124 -16.15 9.54 -14.21
CA VAL A 124 -17.52 9.07 -14.45
C VAL A 124 -18.52 10.22 -14.26
N ARG A 125 -18.47 10.93 -13.13
CA ARG A 125 -19.37 12.06 -12.86
C ARG A 125 -19.23 13.19 -13.89
N MET A 126 -18.01 13.47 -14.35
CA MET A 126 -17.81 14.50 -15.38
C MET A 126 -18.32 14.06 -16.75
N SER A 127 -18.17 12.77 -17.08
CA SER A 127 -18.74 12.19 -18.30
C SER A 127 -20.27 12.27 -18.30
N GLU A 128 -20.91 11.94 -17.18
CA GLU A 128 -22.36 12.04 -17.02
C GLU A 128 -22.85 13.48 -17.20
N ARG A 129 -22.19 14.45 -16.54
CA ARG A 129 -22.50 15.87 -16.70
C ARG A 129 -22.36 16.33 -18.15
N ALA A 130 -21.24 15.99 -18.78
CA ALA A 130 -20.99 16.35 -20.19
C ALA A 130 -22.04 15.73 -21.13
N HIS A 131 -22.53 14.51 -20.83
CA HIS A 131 -23.59 13.88 -21.60
C HIS A 131 -24.94 14.60 -21.41
N THR A 132 -25.33 14.90 -20.17
CA THR A 132 -26.55 15.66 -19.87
C THR A 132 -26.54 17.04 -20.52
N ASP A 133 -25.42 17.76 -20.44
CA ASP A 133 -25.28 19.09 -21.05
C ASP A 133 -25.39 19.01 -22.58
N ALA A 134 -24.79 17.98 -23.19
CA ALA A 134 -24.88 17.76 -24.64
C ALA A 134 -26.30 17.42 -25.10
N THR A 135 -27.04 16.62 -24.33
CA THR A 135 -28.44 16.30 -24.61
C THR A 135 -29.31 17.55 -24.49
N ARG A 136 -29.16 18.32 -23.40
CA ARG A 136 -29.89 19.58 -23.21
C ARG A 136 -29.64 20.58 -24.33
N LEU A 137 -28.39 20.71 -24.79
CA LEU A 137 -28.07 21.59 -25.93
C LEU A 137 -28.68 21.11 -27.24
N ARG A 138 -28.86 19.80 -27.43
CA ARG A 138 -29.56 19.27 -28.61
C ARG A 138 -31.06 19.55 -28.53
N GLU A 139 -31.67 19.35 -27.38
CA GLU A 139 -33.09 19.64 -27.14
C GLU A 139 -33.39 21.11 -27.42
N LEU A 140 -32.62 22.04 -26.85
CA LEU A 140 -32.76 23.47 -27.11
C LEU A 140 -32.64 23.81 -28.61
N ARG A 141 -31.68 23.21 -29.32
CA ARG A 141 -31.53 23.42 -30.78
C ARG A 141 -32.71 22.88 -31.58
N PHE A 142 -33.34 21.79 -31.13
CA PHE A 142 -34.53 21.25 -31.78
C PHE A 142 -35.76 22.12 -31.51
N GLU A 143 -35.90 22.64 -30.29
CA GLU A 143 -36.95 23.60 -29.92
C GLU A 143 -36.82 24.89 -30.76
N ASP A 144 -35.62 25.49 -30.81
CA ASP A 144 -35.33 26.68 -31.63
C ASP A 144 -35.69 26.44 -33.11
N ALA A 145 -35.27 25.29 -33.67
CA ALA A 145 -35.55 24.94 -35.05
C ALA A 145 -37.06 24.71 -35.32
N ALA A 146 -37.79 24.14 -34.34
CA ALA A 146 -39.23 23.93 -34.44
C ALA A 146 -40.01 25.25 -34.35
N GLU A 147 -39.58 26.17 -33.49
CA GLU A 147 -40.14 27.53 -33.40
C GLU A 147 -39.91 28.29 -34.72
N GLU A 148 -38.69 28.28 -35.26
CA GLU A 148 -38.38 28.91 -36.54
C GLU A 148 -39.22 28.33 -37.69
N ALA A 149 -39.37 27.00 -37.76
CA ALA A 149 -40.19 26.35 -38.79
C ALA A 149 -41.66 26.78 -38.68
N SER A 150 -42.20 26.85 -37.46
CA SER A 150 -43.57 27.27 -37.20
C SER A 150 -43.80 28.73 -37.60
N LEU A 151 -42.84 29.61 -37.30
CA LEU A 151 -42.89 31.02 -37.71
C LEU A 151 -42.90 31.18 -39.24
N ARG A 152 -42.11 30.39 -39.97
CA ARG A 152 -42.09 30.41 -41.45
C ARG A 152 -43.40 29.91 -42.08
N VAL A 153 -44.00 28.86 -41.53
CA VAL A 153 -45.31 28.35 -41.99
C VAL A 153 -46.40 29.41 -41.76
N TRP A 154 -46.36 30.08 -40.61
CA TRP A 154 -47.32 31.12 -40.29
C TRP A 154 -47.14 32.37 -41.18
N SER A 155 -45.90 32.79 -41.45
CA SER A 155 -45.64 33.96 -42.31
C SER A 155 -46.08 33.71 -43.76
N THR A 156 -45.78 32.53 -44.31
CA THR A 156 -46.21 32.14 -45.67
C THR A 156 -47.73 32.06 -45.81
N SER A 157 -48.42 31.49 -44.81
CA SER A 157 -49.89 31.43 -44.78
C SER A 157 -50.56 32.82 -44.75
N ARG A 158 -49.82 33.86 -44.35
CA ARG A 158 -50.30 35.26 -44.32
C ARG A 158 -50.05 36.04 -45.60
N GLU A 159 -49.08 35.61 -46.39
CA GLU A 159 -48.77 36.24 -47.69
C GLU A 159 -49.66 35.68 -48.81
N GLU A 160 -50.21 34.47 -48.64
CA GLU A 160 -51.07 33.79 -49.62
C GLU A 160 -52.59 34.04 -49.44
N GLY A 161 -53.02 34.65 -48.32
CA GLY A 161 -54.43 34.97 -48.02
C GLY A 161 -54.71 36.46 -48.02
#